data_AF-A0A2H0R9F8-F1
#
_entry.id   AF-A0A2H0R9F8-F1
#
_cell.length_a   1.000
_cell.length_b   1.000
_cell.length_c   1.000
_cell.angle_alpha   90.00
_cell.angle_beta   90.00
_cell.angle_gamma   90.00
#
_symmetry.space_group_name_H-M   'P 1'
#
loop_
_entity.id
_entity.type
_entity.pdbx_description
1 polymer ?
#
loop_
_entity_poly.entity_id
_entity_poly.type
_entity_poly.pdbx_seq_one_letter_code
_entity_poly.pdbx_strand_id
1 'polypeptide(L)'
;MNYFLNIKKFIFIFALSLFVLVGTAFYARAQDSNSSTSNNSDYANQLQNKIDELEKKLSDTKEKENSLKNEIESLQNQISLTQYKIDSTNYQIQESIKEIGLLESDIDFLQNQAVTIELTISEKEKSLEQILRERYKQSKMDNFSMFLSSKGFSSYINVLKYSKVAEDRDRSILKDMYDTQKSYTAQQGVIQTKKDEVETLKAQLESQKIQAENLKVELNDLKLQKDNLLSVTKNDEKKYQEALEAAKKELQQIQGAANIVIRDGSGINVKKGEVIGTMGNSGFSTGAHLHFGVYRYSVDDFQSHINWSWYYSNMVNPTKKLKSKTVYWGTGCYLDPSGNEETGQGDWDWPMSSPTITQNYGSNTCYNWMYGYKPHPALDIVASGDISVRSVADGNAYFCRNCLGDGGNGVFVFHKDNYMTVYWHLR
;
A
#
# COMPACT_ATOMS: atom_id res chain seq x y z
N MET A 1 31.53 34.29 -38.88
CA MET A 1 31.92 33.05 -38.18
C MET A 1 31.33 33.11 -36.78
N ASN A 2 30.37 32.23 -36.54
CA ASN A 2 29.77 31.86 -35.25
C ASN A 2 28.95 32.90 -34.47
N TYR A 3 27.80 33.25 -35.07
CA TYR A 3 26.50 33.11 -34.40
C TYR A 3 26.31 31.66 -33.92
N PHE A 4 25.62 31.46 -32.79
CA PHE A 4 25.31 30.20 -32.07
C PHE A 4 26.08 30.07 -30.75
N LEU A 5 25.46 30.53 -29.66
CA LEU A 5 25.54 30.00 -28.28
C LEU A 5 25.09 31.13 -27.32
N ASN A 6 23.77 31.28 -27.11
CA ASN A 6 23.15 31.82 -25.87
C ASN A 6 21.62 32.05 -25.98
N ILE A 7 20.87 31.13 -26.60
CA ILE A 7 19.37 31.16 -26.65
C ILE A 7 18.80 29.88 -26.02
N LYS A 8 19.38 29.40 -24.91
CA LYS A 8 18.86 28.20 -24.19
C LYS A 8 18.75 28.35 -22.68
N LYS A 9 18.79 29.58 -22.13
CA LYS A 9 18.67 29.81 -20.68
C LYS A 9 17.65 30.89 -20.25
N PHE A 10 16.72 31.30 -21.12
CA PHE A 10 15.78 32.39 -20.80
C PHE A 10 14.28 32.09 -21.04
N ILE A 11 13.88 30.83 -21.27
CA ILE A 11 12.47 30.45 -21.51
C ILE A 11 11.86 29.66 -20.33
N PHE A 12 12.54 29.57 -19.18
CA PHE A 12 12.08 28.72 -18.06
C PHE A 12 11.45 29.47 -16.87
N ILE A 13 11.18 30.77 -16.99
CA ILE A 13 10.54 31.57 -15.92
C ILE A 13 9.58 32.59 -16.57
N PHE A 14 8.43 32.15 -17.09
CA PHE A 14 7.21 32.99 -17.25
C PHE A 14 5.97 32.23 -17.76
N ALA A 15 5.67 31.03 -17.24
CA ALA A 15 4.41 30.33 -17.55
C ALA A 15 3.70 29.80 -16.29
N LEU A 16 3.80 30.57 -15.20
CA LEU A 16 2.99 30.41 -14.00
C LEU A 16 2.20 31.72 -13.78
N SER A 17 1.07 31.87 -14.47
CA SER A 17 -0.10 32.70 -14.10
C SER A 17 -1.02 32.88 -15.31
N LEU A 18 -2.31 33.03 -15.01
CA LEU A 18 -3.47 33.15 -15.92
C LEU A 18 -3.97 31.85 -16.56
N PHE A 19 -4.82 31.13 -15.82
CA PHE A 19 -6.12 30.72 -16.37
C PHE A 19 -7.17 30.64 -15.26
N VAL A 20 -7.70 31.81 -14.86
CA VAL A 20 -8.90 31.96 -14.04
C VAL A 20 -9.75 33.05 -14.72
N LEU A 21 -10.94 32.64 -15.19
CA LEU A 21 -12.16 33.41 -15.51
C LEU A 21 -12.12 34.54 -16.55
N VAL A 22 -12.99 34.43 -17.57
CA VAL A 22 -14.27 35.20 -17.74
C VAL A 22 -14.83 34.90 -19.15
N GLY A 23 -16.15 34.67 -19.27
CA GLY A 23 -16.85 34.72 -20.57
C GLY A 23 -18.26 34.12 -20.59
N THR A 24 -19.23 34.84 -20.05
CA THR A 24 -20.66 34.48 -19.95
C THR A 24 -21.47 34.62 -21.25
N ALA A 25 -22.51 33.77 -21.34
CA ALA A 25 -23.86 33.99 -21.91
C ALA A 25 -24.06 33.99 -23.44
N PHE A 26 -24.63 32.87 -23.93
CA PHE A 26 -25.69 32.89 -24.95
C PHE A 26 -26.89 32.11 -24.40
N TYR A 27 -28.01 32.80 -24.20
CA TYR A 27 -29.32 32.17 -24.00
C TYR A 27 -29.91 31.84 -25.37
N ALA A 28 -30.15 30.56 -25.62
CA ALA A 28 -31.15 30.11 -26.59
C ALA A 28 -31.99 29.02 -25.91
N ARG A 29 -33.27 29.30 -25.70
CA ARG A 29 -34.25 28.30 -25.26
C ARG A 29 -34.53 27.35 -26.43
N ALA A 30 -34.26 26.07 -26.23
CA ALA A 30 -34.92 24.98 -26.95
C ALA A 30 -35.46 23.98 -25.92
N GLN A 31 -36.68 23.53 -26.19
CA GLN A 31 -37.64 22.92 -25.29
C GLN A 31 -37.26 21.48 -24.91
N ASP A 32 -37.61 21.09 -23.69
CA ASP A 32 -37.34 19.83 -23.03
C ASP A 32 -37.60 18.58 -23.89
N SER A 33 -36.58 17.73 -23.97
CA SER A 33 -36.72 16.28 -23.93
C SER A 33 -35.67 15.70 -22.98
N ASN A 34 -36.16 14.99 -21.96
CA ASN A 34 -35.40 14.36 -20.87
C ASN A 34 -34.07 13.76 -21.34
N SER A 35 -32.96 14.28 -20.84
CA SER A 35 -31.68 13.59 -20.83
C SER A 35 -31.16 13.52 -19.39
N SER A 36 -31.18 12.32 -18.84
CA SER A 36 -30.49 11.99 -17.60
C SER A 36 -28.98 12.03 -17.86
N THR A 37 -28.39 13.23 -17.90
CA THR A 37 -26.93 13.43 -17.81
C THR A 37 -26.57 13.53 -16.33
N SER A 38 -26.55 12.39 -15.63
CA SER A 38 -26.01 12.33 -14.27
C SER A 38 -24.62 11.68 -14.27
N ASN A 39 -23.66 12.39 -13.66
CA ASN A 39 -22.61 11.85 -12.78
C ASN A 39 -21.25 11.40 -13.33
N ASN A 40 -20.81 11.77 -14.54
CA ASN A 40 -19.44 11.44 -14.99
C ASN A 40 -18.35 12.29 -14.30
N SER A 41 -18.61 13.58 -14.00
CA SER A 41 -17.63 14.45 -13.31
C SER A 41 -17.50 14.16 -11.82
N ASP A 42 -18.50 13.54 -11.18
CA ASP A 42 -18.49 13.26 -9.74
C ASP A 42 -17.60 12.04 -9.42
N TYR A 43 -17.63 11.01 -10.26
CA TYR A 43 -16.86 9.78 -10.04
C TYR A 43 -15.34 9.99 -10.20
N ALA A 44 -14.90 10.73 -11.22
CA ALA A 44 -13.48 11.04 -11.42
C ALA A 44 -12.89 11.86 -10.27
N ASN A 45 -13.64 12.83 -9.74
CA ASN A 45 -13.21 13.64 -8.59
C ASN A 45 -13.14 12.80 -7.30
N GLN A 46 -14.07 11.84 -7.12
CA GLN A 46 -14.02 10.92 -5.98
C GLN A 46 -12.81 9.98 -6.03
N LEU A 47 -12.40 9.53 -7.22
CA LEU A 47 -11.18 8.74 -7.41
C LEU A 47 -9.92 9.55 -7.10
N GLN A 48 -9.83 10.80 -7.57
CA GLN A 48 -8.68 11.66 -7.29
C GLN A 48 -8.53 11.98 -5.80
N ASN A 49 -9.63 12.30 -5.11
CA ASN A 49 -9.59 12.56 -3.67
C ASN A 49 -9.10 11.34 -2.86
N LYS A 50 -9.45 10.12 -3.29
CA LYS A 50 -8.98 8.87 -2.66
C LYS A 50 -7.49 8.61 -2.95
N ILE A 51 -7.01 8.96 -4.14
CA ILE A 51 -5.58 8.91 -4.49
C ILE A 51 -4.79 9.83 -3.56
N ASP A 52 -5.21 11.08 -3.44
CA ASP A 52 -4.52 12.10 -2.63
C ASP A 52 -4.49 11.73 -1.13
N GLU A 53 -5.59 11.15 -0.61
CA GLU A 53 -5.67 10.68 0.78
C GLU A 53 -4.68 9.53 1.06
N LEU A 54 -4.56 8.58 0.12
CA LEU A 54 -3.63 7.45 0.23
C LEU A 54 -2.18 7.88 0.07
N GLU A 55 -1.88 8.83 -0.81
CA GLU A 55 -0.54 9.41 -0.95
C GLU A 55 -0.09 10.13 0.33
N LYS A 56 -1.02 10.82 1.00
CA LYS A 56 -0.76 11.44 2.31
C LYS A 56 -0.49 10.40 3.41
N LYS A 57 -1.28 9.33 3.47
CA LYS A 57 -1.08 8.22 4.43
C LYS A 57 0.27 7.51 4.24
N LEU A 58 0.74 7.40 2.99
CA LEU A 58 2.08 6.89 2.66
C LEU A 58 3.21 7.81 3.17
N SER A 59 3.00 9.13 3.24
CA SER A 59 3.98 10.11 3.74
C SER A 59 4.09 10.14 5.27
N ASP A 60 3.01 9.84 6.00
CA ASP A 60 2.94 10.01 7.46
C ASP A 60 3.46 8.80 8.27
N THR A 61 3.98 7.77 7.60
CA THR A 61 4.44 6.54 8.26
C THR A 61 5.89 6.66 8.74
N LYS A 62 6.11 7.33 9.88
CA LYS A 62 7.42 7.36 10.56
C LYS A 62 7.27 7.49 12.08
N GLU A 63 7.19 6.34 12.78
CA GLU A 63 7.94 6.06 14.02
C GLU A 63 7.74 4.59 14.48
N LYS A 64 8.76 4.06 15.15
CA LYS A 64 9.09 2.64 15.27
C LYS A 64 8.37 1.93 16.43
N GLU A 65 7.75 0.79 16.12
CA GLU A 65 7.83 -0.51 16.86
C GLU A 65 7.03 -1.63 16.15
N ASN A 66 6.28 -1.29 15.09
CA ASN A 66 5.40 -2.16 14.30
C ASN A 66 5.95 -2.48 12.89
N SER A 67 7.23 -2.79 12.68
CA SER A 67 7.81 -2.80 11.32
C SER A 67 7.06 -3.68 10.31
N LEU A 68 6.67 -4.90 10.69
CA LEU A 68 5.95 -5.84 9.81
C LEU A 68 4.47 -5.47 9.61
N LYS A 69 3.79 -5.00 10.67
CA LYS A 69 2.40 -4.53 10.58
C LYS A 69 2.32 -3.26 9.72
N ASN A 70 3.27 -2.34 9.90
CA ASN A 70 3.40 -1.13 9.10
C ASN A 70 3.76 -1.46 7.64
N GLU A 71 4.53 -2.51 7.39
CA GLU A 71 4.87 -2.98 6.04
C GLU A 71 3.66 -3.62 5.34
N ILE A 72 2.84 -4.42 6.05
CA ILE A 72 1.57 -4.94 5.54
C ILE A 72 0.58 -3.79 5.24
N GLU A 73 0.49 -2.81 6.14
CA GLU A 73 -0.37 -1.63 5.97
C GLU A 73 0.09 -0.76 4.80
N SER A 74 1.40 -0.56 4.65
CA SER A 74 2.00 0.11 3.50
C SER A 74 1.70 -0.63 2.19
N LEU A 75 1.89 -1.95 2.13
CA LEU A 75 1.56 -2.76 0.95
C LEU A 75 0.07 -2.71 0.64
N GLN A 76 -0.81 -2.70 1.64
CA GLN A 76 -2.25 -2.53 1.44
C GLN A 76 -2.59 -1.16 0.83
N ASN A 77 -1.99 -0.10 1.34
CA ASN A 77 -2.18 1.25 0.81
C ASN A 77 -1.68 1.35 -0.64
N GLN A 78 -0.54 0.74 -0.96
CA GLN A 78 -0.01 0.68 -2.32
C GLN A 78 -0.93 -0.11 -3.27
N ILE A 79 -1.44 -1.27 -2.84
CA ILE A 79 -2.43 -2.06 -3.61
C ILE A 79 -3.68 -1.22 -3.91
N SER A 80 -4.23 -0.53 -2.90
CA SER A 80 -5.40 0.33 -3.07
C SER A 80 -5.12 1.50 -4.01
N LEU A 81 -3.97 2.16 -3.87
CA LEU A 81 -3.56 3.25 -4.74
C LEU A 81 -3.40 2.78 -6.19
N THR A 82 -2.71 1.67 -6.43
CA THR A 82 -2.52 1.10 -7.76
C THR A 82 -3.85 0.68 -8.39
N GLN A 83 -4.79 0.13 -7.60
CA GLN A 83 -6.15 -0.16 -8.07
C GLN A 83 -6.89 1.12 -8.49
N TYR A 84 -6.84 2.18 -7.69
CA TYR A 84 -7.47 3.46 -8.07
C TYR A 84 -6.82 4.11 -9.30
N LYS A 85 -5.50 3.97 -9.47
CA LYS A 85 -4.81 4.40 -10.70
C LYS A 85 -5.31 3.63 -11.92
N ILE A 86 -5.47 2.30 -11.82
CA ILE A 86 -6.05 1.48 -12.90
C ILE A 86 -7.47 1.94 -13.25
N ASP A 87 -8.31 2.14 -12.23
CA ASP A 87 -9.70 2.56 -12.42
C ASP A 87 -9.78 3.94 -13.07
N SER A 88 -8.94 4.89 -12.65
CA SER A 88 -8.82 6.23 -13.24
C SER A 88 -8.34 6.17 -14.69
N THR A 89 -7.31 5.39 -14.99
CA THR A 89 -6.81 5.22 -16.37
C THR A 89 -7.86 4.57 -17.26
N ASN A 90 -8.59 3.56 -16.76
CA ASN A 90 -9.69 2.94 -17.50
C ASN A 90 -10.82 3.94 -17.78
N TYR A 91 -11.14 4.83 -16.83
CA TYR A 91 -12.11 5.90 -17.04
C TYR A 91 -11.64 6.87 -18.14
N GLN A 92 -10.38 7.32 -18.10
CA GLN A 92 -9.81 8.17 -19.15
C GLN A 92 -9.84 7.48 -20.53
N ILE A 93 -9.54 6.19 -20.59
CA ILE A 93 -9.66 5.38 -21.82
C ILE A 93 -11.09 5.42 -22.38
N GLN A 94 -12.11 5.31 -21.52
CA GLN A 94 -13.51 5.38 -21.98
C GLN A 94 -13.90 6.76 -22.51
N GLU A 95 -13.46 7.83 -21.83
CA GLU A 95 -13.70 9.20 -22.30
C GLU A 95 -13.00 9.47 -23.64
N SER A 96 -11.74 9.04 -23.80
CA SER A 96 -11.00 9.12 -25.06
C SER A 96 -11.69 8.35 -26.19
N ILE A 97 -12.20 7.14 -25.92
CA ILE A 97 -12.96 6.35 -26.92
C ILE A 97 -14.23 7.09 -27.35
N LYS A 98 -14.95 7.68 -26.40
CA LYS A 98 -16.16 8.44 -26.68
C LYS A 98 -15.88 9.70 -27.50
N GLU A 99 -14.82 10.43 -27.16
CA GLU A 99 -14.39 11.63 -27.88
C GLU A 99 -13.96 11.29 -29.32
N ILE A 100 -13.16 10.23 -29.50
CA ILE A 100 -12.79 9.72 -30.84
C ILE A 100 -14.04 9.38 -31.64
N GLY A 101 -15.01 8.66 -31.05
CA GLY A 101 -16.25 8.29 -31.74
C GLY A 101 -17.10 9.50 -32.17
N LEU A 102 -17.14 10.56 -31.36
CA LEU A 102 -17.82 11.81 -31.72
C LEU A 102 -17.09 12.54 -32.86
N LEU A 103 -15.76 12.62 -32.80
CA LEU A 103 -14.95 13.23 -33.86
C LEU A 103 -15.05 12.46 -35.19
N GLU A 104 -15.06 11.13 -35.15
CA GLU A 104 -15.24 10.29 -36.34
C GLU A 104 -16.62 10.52 -36.96
N SER A 105 -17.68 10.60 -36.15
CA SER A 105 -19.03 10.93 -36.63
C SER A 105 -19.11 12.33 -37.26
N ASP A 106 -18.43 13.33 -36.69
CA ASP A 106 -18.33 14.69 -37.25
C ASP A 106 -17.60 14.68 -38.60
N ILE A 107 -16.50 13.94 -38.70
CA ILE A 107 -15.72 13.80 -39.93
C ILE A 107 -16.58 13.18 -41.03
N ASP A 108 -17.27 12.08 -40.75
CA ASP A 108 -18.16 11.42 -41.71
C ASP A 108 -19.26 12.37 -42.20
N PHE A 109 -19.88 13.13 -41.28
CA PHE A 109 -20.88 14.12 -41.63
C PHE A 109 -20.32 15.24 -42.54
N LEU A 110 -19.15 15.78 -42.21
CA LEU A 110 -18.50 16.83 -43.01
C LEU A 110 -18.02 16.32 -44.37
N GLN A 111 -17.53 15.08 -44.46
CA GLN A 111 -17.13 14.47 -45.72
C GLN A 111 -18.33 14.28 -46.66
N ASN A 112 -19.47 13.83 -46.14
CA ASN A 112 -20.70 13.71 -46.92
C ASN A 112 -21.19 15.09 -47.45
N GLN A 113 -21.09 16.14 -46.64
CA GLN A 113 -21.37 17.51 -47.11
C GLN A 113 -20.38 17.97 -48.18
N ALA A 114 -19.09 17.66 -48.01
CA ALA A 114 -18.07 18.03 -48.97
C ALA A 114 -18.31 17.39 -50.35
N VAL A 115 -18.74 16.11 -50.39
CA VAL A 115 -19.13 15.45 -51.65
C VAL A 115 -20.26 16.20 -52.36
N THR A 116 -21.26 16.67 -51.60
CA THR A 116 -22.39 17.44 -52.17
C THR A 116 -21.92 18.78 -52.75
N ILE A 117 -21.00 19.46 -52.07
CA ILE A 117 -20.44 20.74 -52.53
C ILE A 117 -19.57 20.52 -53.78
N GLU A 118 -18.77 19.45 -53.82
CA GLU A 118 -17.93 19.10 -54.96
C GLU A 118 -18.76 18.84 -56.22
N LEU A 119 -19.88 18.11 -56.10
CA LEU A 119 -20.85 17.94 -57.18
C LEU A 119 -21.40 19.29 -57.67
N THR A 120 -21.75 20.18 -56.74
CA THR A 120 -22.26 21.52 -57.07
C THR A 120 -21.22 22.37 -57.80
N ILE A 121 -19.94 22.31 -57.38
CA ILE A 121 -18.83 22.98 -58.05
C ILE A 121 -18.69 22.45 -59.48
N SER A 122 -18.70 21.12 -59.66
CA SER A 122 -18.60 20.49 -60.98
C SER A 122 -19.73 20.90 -61.93
N GLU A 123 -20.96 21.03 -61.43
CA GLU A 123 -22.11 21.51 -62.23
C GLU A 123 -21.97 22.99 -62.62
N LYS A 124 -21.50 23.84 -61.69
CA LYS A 124 -21.26 25.27 -61.97
C LYS A 124 -20.13 25.46 -62.98
N GLU A 125 -19.06 24.68 -62.89
CA GLU A 125 -17.95 24.69 -63.84
C GLU A 125 -18.40 24.37 -65.27
N LYS A 126 -19.22 23.33 -65.45
CA LYS A 126 -19.81 22.98 -66.77
C LYS A 126 -20.64 24.12 -67.34
N SER A 127 -21.45 24.77 -66.50
CA SER A 127 -22.29 25.91 -66.90
C SER A 127 -21.44 27.13 -67.30
N LEU A 128 -20.39 27.41 -66.54
CA LEU A 128 -19.45 28.49 -66.85
C LEU A 128 -18.70 28.23 -68.16
N GLU A 129 -18.27 26.99 -68.41
CA GLU A 129 -17.61 26.60 -69.67
C GLU A 129 -18.53 26.85 -70.89
N GLN A 130 -19.83 26.58 -70.76
CA GLN A 130 -20.82 26.91 -71.78
C GLN A 130 -20.94 28.43 -71.99
N ILE A 131 -21.05 29.20 -70.90
CA ILE A 131 -21.13 30.67 -70.97
C ILE A 131 -19.88 31.26 -71.64
N LEU A 132 -18.68 30.82 -71.26
CA LEU A 132 -17.42 31.28 -71.83
C LEU A 132 -17.33 30.99 -73.34
N ARG A 133 -17.78 29.80 -73.77
CA ARG A 133 -17.85 29.45 -75.20
C ARG A 133 -18.80 30.37 -75.97
N GLU A 134 -19.99 30.65 -75.44
CA GLU A 134 -20.95 31.55 -76.08
C GLU A 134 -20.46 33.01 -76.11
N ARG A 135 -19.82 33.47 -75.02
CA ARG A 135 -19.18 34.80 -74.97
C ARG A 135 -18.04 34.94 -75.98
N TYR A 136 -17.22 33.91 -76.16
CA TYR A 136 -16.14 33.91 -77.15
C TYR A 136 -16.66 33.97 -78.60
N LYS A 137 -17.83 33.37 -78.87
CA LYS A 137 -18.50 33.51 -80.18
C LYS A 137 -19.03 34.93 -80.38
N GLN A 138 -19.59 35.55 -79.33
CA GLN A 138 -20.16 36.91 -79.37
C GLN A 138 -19.09 38.02 -79.38
N SER A 139 -17.94 37.84 -78.73
CA SER A 139 -16.86 38.85 -78.67
C SER A 139 -16.21 39.13 -80.03
N LYS A 140 -16.44 38.26 -81.02
CA LYS A 140 -16.05 38.47 -82.42
C LYS A 140 -16.98 39.41 -83.18
N MET A 141 -18.12 39.81 -82.60
CA MET A 141 -19.03 40.80 -83.17
C MET A 141 -18.76 42.16 -82.53
N ASP A 142 -18.38 43.15 -83.34
CA ASP A 142 -18.15 44.51 -82.87
C ASP A 142 -19.49 45.23 -82.61
N ASN A 143 -19.52 46.21 -81.70
CA ASN A 143 -20.71 46.98 -81.33
C ASN A 143 -21.42 47.64 -82.52
N PHE A 144 -20.67 48.04 -83.55
CA PHE A 144 -21.17 48.58 -84.82
C PHE A 144 -21.80 47.48 -85.69
N SER A 145 -21.18 46.30 -85.80
CA SER A 145 -21.80 45.14 -86.45
C SER A 145 -23.10 44.69 -85.75
N MET A 146 -23.17 44.81 -84.42
CA MET A 146 -24.36 44.50 -83.62
C MET A 146 -25.46 45.57 -83.77
N PHE A 147 -25.08 46.83 -83.99
CA PHE A 147 -26.01 47.89 -84.38
C PHE A 147 -26.61 47.64 -85.77
N LEU A 148 -25.77 47.32 -86.77
CA LEU A 148 -26.19 47.06 -88.15
C LEU A 148 -27.11 45.85 -88.31
N SER A 149 -27.01 44.86 -87.43
CA SER A 149 -27.85 43.65 -87.43
C SER A 149 -29.17 43.82 -86.66
N SER A 150 -29.33 44.91 -85.91
CA SER A 150 -30.56 45.19 -85.14
C SER A 150 -31.63 45.86 -86.01
N LYS A 151 -32.92 45.63 -85.72
CA LYS A 151 -34.06 46.21 -86.48
C LYS A 151 -34.35 47.68 -86.10
N GLY A 152 -33.32 48.49 -85.91
CA GLY A 152 -33.40 49.93 -85.56
C GLY A 152 -32.95 50.27 -84.13
N PHE A 153 -32.91 51.57 -83.82
CA PHE A 153 -32.28 52.12 -82.60
C PHE A 153 -32.85 51.56 -81.28
N SER A 154 -34.17 51.40 -81.17
CA SER A 154 -34.80 50.83 -79.96
C SER A 154 -34.38 49.37 -79.73
N SER A 155 -34.26 48.58 -80.80
CA SER A 155 -33.82 47.18 -80.72
C SER A 155 -32.35 47.10 -80.30
N TYR A 156 -31.48 47.97 -80.82
CA TYR A 156 -30.08 48.07 -80.41
C TYR A 156 -29.91 48.40 -78.93
N ILE A 157 -30.63 49.41 -78.41
CA ILE A 157 -30.57 49.80 -77.00
C ILE A 157 -31.01 48.64 -76.09
N ASN A 158 -32.02 47.86 -76.50
CA ASN A 158 -32.43 46.67 -75.78
C ASN A 158 -31.35 45.58 -75.78
N VAL A 159 -30.69 45.32 -76.92
CA VAL A 159 -29.58 44.35 -77.00
C VAL A 159 -28.41 44.77 -76.10
N LEU A 160 -28.04 46.06 -76.09
CA LEU A 160 -27.02 46.58 -75.18
C LEU A 160 -27.41 46.40 -73.71
N LYS A 161 -28.65 46.70 -73.34
CA LYS A 161 -29.17 46.52 -71.98
C LYS A 161 -29.14 45.04 -71.57
N TYR A 162 -29.59 44.13 -72.42
CA TYR A 162 -29.54 42.69 -72.16
C TYR A 162 -28.12 42.15 -72.05
N SER A 163 -27.19 42.64 -72.90
CA SER A 163 -25.78 42.27 -72.82
C SER A 163 -25.17 42.68 -71.48
N LYS A 164 -25.50 43.89 -71.00
CA LYS A 164 -25.05 44.37 -69.69
C LYS A 164 -25.61 43.56 -68.52
N VAL A 165 -26.91 43.25 -68.54
CA VAL A 165 -27.55 42.37 -67.53
C VAL A 165 -26.92 40.97 -67.54
N ALA A 166 -26.63 40.42 -68.72
CA ALA A 166 -25.95 39.14 -68.84
C ALA A 166 -24.50 39.21 -68.29
N GLU A 167 -23.77 40.31 -68.54
CA GLU A 167 -22.41 40.50 -68.01
C GLU A 167 -22.40 40.56 -66.48
N ASP A 168 -23.35 41.29 -65.89
CA ASP A 168 -23.47 41.40 -64.44
C ASP A 168 -23.87 40.05 -63.81
N ARG A 169 -24.72 39.26 -64.48
CA ARG A 169 -25.05 37.89 -64.07
C ARG A 169 -23.84 36.96 -64.14
N ASP A 170 -23.04 37.03 -65.20
CA ASP A 170 -21.82 36.22 -65.36
C ASP A 170 -20.81 36.54 -64.25
N ARG A 171 -20.62 37.83 -63.92
CA ARG A 171 -19.78 38.27 -62.80
C ARG A 171 -20.29 37.74 -61.46
N SER A 172 -21.60 37.72 -61.25
CA SER A 172 -22.20 37.16 -60.03
C SER A 172 -21.94 35.65 -59.92
N ILE A 173 -22.11 34.88 -61.01
CA ILE A 173 -21.87 33.43 -61.02
C ILE A 173 -20.39 33.12 -60.72
N LEU A 174 -19.46 33.88 -61.32
CA LEU A 174 -18.03 33.75 -61.05
C LEU A 174 -17.69 34.02 -59.59
N LYS A 175 -18.30 35.05 -59.00
CA LYS A 175 -18.14 35.36 -57.58
C LYS A 175 -18.69 34.23 -56.69
N ASP A 176 -19.90 33.77 -56.97
CA ASP A 176 -20.53 32.67 -56.22
C ASP A 176 -19.72 31.38 -56.32
N MET A 177 -19.15 31.07 -57.49
CA MET A 177 -18.25 29.94 -57.70
C MET A 177 -16.97 30.08 -56.88
N TYR A 178 -16.33 31.25 -56.92
CA TYR A 178 -15.14 31.55 -56.12
C TYR A 178 -15.42 31.40 -54.61
N ASP A 179 -16.53 31.95 -54.13
CA ASP A 179 -16.93 31.87 -52.71
C ASP A 179 -17.23 30.41 -52.31
N THR A 180 -17.90 29.63 -53.18
CA THR A 180 -18.16 28.20 -52.96
C THR A 180 -16.85 27.40 -52.87
N GLN A 181 -15.92 27.60 -53.80
CA GLN A 181 -14.64 26.91 -53.84
C GLN A 181 -13.78 27.25 -52.61
N LYS A 182 -13.76 28.53 -52.20
CA LYS A 182 -13.09 28.97 -50.97
C LYS A 182 -13.66 28.29 -49.74
N SER A 183 -14.99 28.20 -49.62
CA SER A 183 -15.66 27.51 -48.50
C SER A 183 -15.35 26.01 -48.49
N TYR A 184 -15.32 25.36 -49.64
CA TYR A 184 -14.95 23.95 -49.76
C TYR A 184 -13.51 23.70 -49.29
N THR A 185 -12.55 24.51 -49.74
CA THR A 185 -11.15 24.38 -49.30
C THR A 185 -11.01 24.60 -47.79
N ALA A 186 -11.75 25.54 -47.21
CA ALA A 186 -11.76 25.74 -45.77
C ALA A 186 -12.32 24.52 -45.01
N GLN A 187 -13.42 23.91 -45.51
CA GLN A 187 -13.99 22.70 -44.93
C GLN A 187 -13.04 21.49 -45.03
N GLN A 188 -12.35 21.32 -46.16
CA GLN A 188 -11.30 20.29 -46.30
C GLN A 188 -10.18 20.46 -45.28
N GLY A 189 -9.77 21.72 -45.02
CA GLY A 189 -8.81 22.03 -43.96
C GLY A 189 -9.30 21.59 -42.57
N VAL A 190 -10.55 21.88 -42.22
CA VAL A 190 -11.16 21.47 -40.94
C VAL A 190 -11.24 19.95 -40.81
N ILE A 191 -11.65 19.24 -41.87
CA ILE A 191 -11.69 17.77 -41.89
C ILE A 191 -10.29 17.21 -41.64
N GLN A 192 -9.26 17.76 -42.29
CA GLN A 192 -7.89 17.29 -42.10
C GLN A 192 -7.41 17.53 -40.65
N THR A 193 -7.66 18.70 -40.08
CA THR A 193 -7.32 18.98 -38.67
C THR A 193 -8.00 18.01 -37.70
N LYS A 194 -9.28 17.71 -37.89
CA LYS A 194 -10.00 16.72 -37.06
C LYS A 194 -9.44 15.31 -37.23
N LYS A 195 -9.01 14.91 -38.43
CA LYS A 195 -8.34 13.63 -38.66
C LYS A 195 -7.01 13.55 -37.92
N ASP A 196 -6.21 14.61 -37.98
CA ASP A 196 -4.93 14.68 -37.28
C ASP A 196 -5.12 14.62 -35.74
N GLU A 197 -6.19 15.23 -35.23
CA GLU A 197 -6.60 15.14 -33.82
C GLU A 197 -7.00 13.72 -33.41
N VAL A 198 -7.81 13.02 -34.23
CA VAL A 198 -8.17 11.61 -34.00
C VAL A 198 -6.94 10.70 -33.97
N GLU A 199 -5.99 10.87 -34.90
CA GLU A 199 -4.76 10.08 -34.90
C GLU A 199 -3.90 10.34 -33.65
N THR A 200 -3.86 11.60 -33.19
CA THR A 200 -3.17 11.97 -31.95
C THR A 200 -3.82 11.31 -30.72
N LEU A 201 -5.15 11.37 -30.63
CA LEU A 201 -5.92 10.75 -29.53
C LEU A 201 -5.79 9.22 -29.56
N LYS A 202 -5.78 8.58 -30.74
CA LYS A 202 -5.55 7.13 -30.87
C LYS A 202 -4.16 6.72 -30.37
N ALA A 203 -3.13 7.51 -30.67
CA ALA A 203 -1.79 7.26 -30.16
C ALA A 203 -1.70 7.41 -28.63
N GLN A 204 -2.36 8.43 -28.07
CA GLN A 204 -2.45 8.61 -26.61
C GLN A 204 -3.23 7.48 -25.93
N LEU A 205 -4.35 7.04 -26.54
CA LEU A 205 -5.16 5.93 -26.07
C LEU A 205 -4.36 4.63 -25.98
N GLU A 206 -3.51 4.35 -26.97
CA GLU A 206 -2.65 3.17 -26.93
C GLU A 206 -1.62 3.26 -25.81
N SER A 207 -1.02 4.44 -25.60
CA SER A 207 -0.12 4.66 -24.47
C SER A 207 -0.82 4.47 -23.11
N GLN A 208 -2.07 4.92 -22.97
CA GLN A 208 -2.88 4.74 -21.77
C GLN A 208 -3.21 3.27 -21.52
N LYS A 209 -3.51 2.48 -22.57
CA LYS A 209 -3.74 1.03 -22.45
C LYS A 209 -2.49 0.29 -21.98
N ILE A 210 -1.33 0.62 -22.54
CA ILE A 210 -0.04 0.04 -22.10
C ILE A 210 0.23 0.38 -20.63
N GLN A 211 -0.04 1.63 -20.22
CA GLN A 211 0.09 2.05 -18.83
C GLN A 211 -0.84 1.24 -17.90
N ALA A 212 -2.09 1.02 -18.30
CA ALA A 212 -3.04 0.22 -17.52
C ALA A 212 -2.57 -1.24 -17.36
N GLU A 213 -2.01 -1.85 -18.41
CA GLU A 213 -1.44 -3.20 -18.32
C GLU A 213 -0.21 -3.26 -17.40
N ASN A 214 0.69 -2.28 -17.47
CA ASN A 214 1.84 -2.21 -16.57
C ASN A 214 1.40 -2.09 -15.10
N LEU A 215 0.39 -1.27 -14.81
CA LEU A 215 -0.17 -1.13 -13.47
C LEU A 215 -0.81 -2.44 -12.96
N LYS A 216 -1.43 -3.23 -13.85
CA LYS A 216 -1.97 -4.56 -13.47
C LYS A 216 -0.86 -5.54 -13.08
N VAL A 217 0.26 -5.51 -13.79
CA VAL A 217 1.44 -6.33 -13.44
C VAL A 217 1.98 -5.92 -12.06
N GLU A 218 2.16 -4.62 -11.83
CA GLU A 218 2.59 -4.09 -10.52
C GLU A 218 1.62 -4.47 -9.39
N LEU A 219 0.30 -4.36 -9.63
CA LEU A 219 -0.72 -4.74 -8.66
C LEU A 219 -0.62 -6.21 -8.26
N ASN A 220 -0.36 -7.10 -9.21
CA ASN A 220 -0.20 -8.53 -8.94
C ASN A 220 1.06 -8.81 -8.12
N ASP A 221 2.17 -8.12 -8.43
CA ASP A 221 3.41 -8.25 -7.67
C ASP A 221 3.23 -7.78 -6.21
N LEU A 222 2.58 -6.62 -5.98
CA LEU A 222 2.27 -6.13 -4.64
C LEU A 222 1.38 -7.09 -3.85
N LYS A 223 0.40 -7.74 -4.49
CA LYS A 223 -0.45 -8.77 -3.87
C LYS A 223 0.38 -9.99 -3.45
N LEU A 224 1.28 -10.45 -4.32
CA LEU A 224 2.19 -11.58 -4.01
C LEU A 224 3.14 -11.25 -2.85
N GLN A 225 3.72 -10.05 -2.84
CA GLN A 225 4.58 -9.59 -1.74
C GLN A 225 3.81 -9.56 -0.41
N LYS A 226 2.58 -9.04 -0.41
CA LYS A 226 1.70 -9.03 0.76
C LYS A 226 1.34 -10.45 1.22
N ASP A 227 1.00 -11.35 0.31
CA ASP A 227 0.63 -12.73 0.66
C ASP A 227 1.81 -13.51 1.24
N ASN A 228 3.01 -13.31 0.68
CA ASN A 228 4.25 -13.87 1.22
C ASN A 228 4.53 -13.34 2.63
N LEU A 229 4.39 -12.02 2.83
CA LEU A 229 4.61 -11.40 4.14
C LEU A 229 3.56 -11.87 5.17
N LEU A 230 2.31 -12.05 4.76
CA LEU A 230 1.24 -12.61 5.60
C LEU A 230 1.49 -14.09 5.96
N SER A 231 2.08 -14.86 5.07
CA SER A 231 2.45 -16.26 5.31
C SER A 231 3.57 -16.38 6.35
N VAL A 232 4.59 -15.52 6.24
CA VAL A 232 5.70 -15.45 7.21
C VAL A 232 5.21 -14.94 8.56
N THR A 233 4.41 -13.87 8.59
CA THR A 233 3.93 -13.24 9.83
C THR A 233 2.90 -14.09 10.59
N LYS A 234 2.00 -14.83 9.92
CA LYS A 234 1.05 -15.73 10.60
C LYS A 234 1.74 -16.87 11.37
N ASN A 235 2.87 -17.37 10.87
CA ASN A 235 3.62 -18.42 11.55
C ASN A 235 4.34 -17.90 12.79
N ASP A 236 4.86 -16.67 12.75
CA ASP A 236 5.59 -16.10 13.89
C ASP A 236 4.66 -15.47 14.94
N GLU A 237 3.56 -14.84 14.53
CA GLU A 237 2.54 -14.33 15.47
C GLU A 237 1.82 -15.46 16.21
N LYS A 238 1.46 -16.56 15.52
CA LYS A 238 0.86 -17.73 16.17
C LYS A 238 1.83 -18.37 17.16
N LYS A 239 3.09 -18.58 16.78
CA LYS A 239 4.13 -19.08 17.70
C LYS A 239 4.36 -18.14 18.88
N TYR A 240 4.33 -16.83 18.65
CA TYR A 240 4.44 -15.82 19.69
C TYR A 240 3.25 -15.86 20.65
N GLN A 241 2.02 -15.92 20.13
CA GLN A 241 0.81 -16.03 20.95
C GLN A 241 0.78 -17.35 21.74
N GLU A 242 1.18 -18.46 21.12
CA GLU A 242 1.34 -19.75 21.78
C GLU A 242 2.39 -19.69 22.90
N ALA A 243 3.56 -19.07 22.65
CA ALA A 243 4.62 -18.85 23.63
C ALA A 243 4.23 -17.89 24.76
N LEU A 244 3.39 -16.90 24.48
CA LEU A 244 2.91 -15.94 25.48
C LEU A 244 1.83 -16.56 26.38
N GLU A 245 0.88 -17.31 25.81
CA GLU A 245 -0.14 -18.02 26.59
C GLU A 245 0.49 -19.16 27.40
N ALA A 246 1.50 -19.82 26.83
CA ALA A 246 2.40 -20.73 27.51
C ALA A 246 3.02 -20.13 28.78
N ALA A 247 3.75 -19.02 28.61
CA ALA A 247 4.39 -18.28 29.69
C ALA A 247 3.40 -17.81 30.77
N LYS A 248 2.20 -17.35 30.38
CA LYS A 248 1.15 -16.95 31.32
C LYS A 248 0.62 -18.12 32.13
N LYS A 249 0.41 -19.28 31.50
CA LYS A 249 -0.04 -20.49 32.18
C LYS A 249 1.00 -20.92 33.20
N GLU A 250 2.26 -21.08 32.80
CA GLU A 250 3.36 -21.43 33.69
C GLU A 250 3.44 -20.51 34.92
N LEU A 251 3.37 -19.19 34.70
CA LEU A 251 3.31 -18.19 35.78
C LEU A 251 2.15 -18.44 36.75
N GLN A 252 0.95 -18.67 36.23
CA GLN A 252 -0.23 -18.96 37.04
C GLN A 252 -0.06 -20.24 37.85
N GLN A 253 0.60 -21.26 37.30
CA GLN A 253 0.86 -22.52 38.01
C GLN A 253 1.79 -22.31 39.19
N ILE A 254 2.91 -21.60 39.00
CA ILE A 254 3.89 -21.36 40.08
C ILE A 254 3.27 -20.49 41.18
N GLN A 255 2.57 -19.41 40.81
CA GLN A 255 1.93 -18.52 41.77
C GLN A 255 0.78 -19.21 42.52
N GLY A 256 -0.06 -19.98 41.83
CA GLY A 256 -1.14 -20.73 42.44
C GLY A 256 -0.63 -21.83 43.37
N ALA A 257 0.40 -22.56 42.96
CA ALA A 257 1.00 -23.61 43.76
C ALA A 257 1.58 -23.05 45.05
N ALA A 258 2.34 -21.95 44.98
CA ALA A 258 2.85 -21.24 46.14
C ALA A 258 1.72 -20.83 47.10
N ASN A 259 0.63 -20.27 46.57
CA ASN A 259 -0.52 -19.86 47.39
C ASN A 259 -1.18 -21.03 48.14
N ILE A 260 -1.26 -22.23 47.55
CA ILE A 260 -1.86 -23.39 48.21
C ILE A 260 -0.88 -24.00 49.20
N VAL A 261 0.33 -24.37 48.75
CA VAL A 261 1.22 -25.21 49.55
C VAL A 261 1.87 -24.45 50.69
N ILE A 262 2.09 -23.13 50.57
CA ILE A 262 2.76 -22.33 51.60
C ILE A 262 1.75 -21.85 52.66
N ARG A 263 0.48 -21.62 52.29
CA ARG A 263 -0.56 -21.16 53.22
C ARG A 263 -1.21 -22.31 53.98
N ASP A 264 -1.51 -23.39 53.29
CA ASP A 264 -2.27 -24.51 53.87
C ASP A 264 -1.36 -25.70 54.25
N GLY A 265 -0.10 -25.70 53.81
CA GLY A 265 0.85 -26.77 54.05
C GLY A 265 1.72 -26.56 55.30
N SER A 266 2.26 -27.66 55.81
CA SER A 266 3.33 -27.64 56.82
C SER A 266 4.66 -27.97 56.15
N GLY A 267 5.63 -27.06 56.24
CA GLY A 267 6.94 -27.25 55.63
C GLY A 267 7.72 -28.42 56.25
N ILE A 268 8.48 -29.13 55.43
CA ILE A 268 9.34 -30.25 55.84
C ILE A 268 10.78 -29.72 55.97
N ASN A 269 11.45 -29.99 57.08
CA ASN A 269 12.85 -29.60 57.21
C ASN A 269 13.71 -30.40 56.23
N VAL A 270 14.47 -29.71 55.39
CA VAL A 270 15.41 -30.30 54.43
C VAL A 270 16.81 -29.77 54.71
N LYS A 271 17.81 -30.62 54.53
CA LYS A 271 19.22 -30.24 54.62
C LYS A 271 19.80 -29.87 53.27
N LYS A 272 20.84 -29.05 53.29
CA LYS A 272 21.65 -28.77 52.11
C LYS A 272 22.12 -30.09 51.46
N GLY A 273 21.89 -30.21 50.15
CA GLY A 273 22.26 -31.40 49.35
C GLY A 273 21.24 -32.55 49.41
N GLU A 274 20.20 -32.45 50.23
CA GLU A 274 19.10 -33.41 50.28
C GLU A 274 18.31 -33.39 48.96
N VAL A 275 17.95 -34.57 48.45
CA VAL A 275 17.17 -34.70 47.22
C VAL A 275 15.72 -34.29 47.50
N ILE A 276 15.26 -33.27 46.78
CA ILE A 276 13.90 -32.72 46.91
C ILE A 276 13.05 -32.96 45.66
N GLY A 277 13.62 -33.60 44.64
CA GLY A 277 12.90 -34.02 43.45
C GLY A 277 13.85 -34.48 42.36
N THR A 278 13.31 -34.69 41.17
CA THR A 278 14.14 -34.94 39.98
C THR A 278 13.69 -34.04 38.84
N MET A 279 14.64 -33.64 37.98
CA MET A 279 14.36 -32.84 36.79
C MET A 279 13.32 -33.57 35.93
N GLY A 280 12.28 -32.84 35.54
CA GLY A 280 11.13 -33.38 34.85
C GLY A 280 10.64 -32.45 33.76
N ASN A 281 9.43 -32.72 33.29
CA ASN A 281 8.70 -31.91 32.32
C ASN A 281 7.24 -31.82 32.76
N SER A 282 7.01 -31.39 33.99
CA SER A 282 5.67 -31.30 34.60
C SER A 282 5.07 -29.91 34.47
N GLY A 283 3.74 -29.83 34.51
CA GLY A 283 3.01 -28.59 34.27
C GLY A 283 3.24 -28.05 32.86
N PHE A 284 3.33 -26.74 32.75
CA PHE A 284 3.52 -26.04 31.51
C PHE A 284 5.02 -25.90 31.20
N SER A 285 5.58 -26.86 30.47
CA SER A 285 6.98 -26.87 30.06
C SER A 285 7.17 -27.40 28.64
N THR A 286 8.10 -26.81 27.90
CA THR A 286 8.42 -27.19 26.52
C THR A 286 9.47 -28.30 26.42
N GLY A 287 10.09 -28.70 27.52
CA GLY A 287 11.12 -29.75 27.57
C GLY A 287 11.62 -30.03 28.97
N ALA A 288 12.33 -31.15 29.18
CA ALA A 288 12.78 -31.53 30.51
C ALA A 288 13.89 -30.59 31.02
N HIS A 289 13.60 -29.80 32.05
CA HIS A 289 14.54 -28.88 32.69
C HIS A 289 14.11 -28.57 34.13
N LEU A 290 15.01 -27.95 34.90
CA LEU A 290 14.74 -27.37 36.20
C LEU A 290 14.65 -25.86 36.04
N HIS A 291 13.51 -25.27 36.39
CA HIS A 291 13.38 -23.83 36.56
C HIS A 291 13.72 -23.46 38.01
N PHE A 292 14.88 -22.83 38.23
CA PHE A 292 15.45 -22.53 39.53
C PHE A 292 15.46 -21.03 39.84
N GLY A 293 14.49 -20.59 40.66
CA GLY A 293 14.35 -19.19 41.07
C GLY A 293 14.85 -18.94 42.50
N VAL A 294 15.35 -17.73 42.76
CA VAL A 294 15.73 -17.27 44.10
C VAL A 294 15.02 -15.94 44.39
N TYR A 295 14.41 -15.84 45.55
CA TYR A 295 13.59 -14.69 45.95
C TYR A 295 13.88 -14.27 47.39
N ARG A 296 13.51 -13.04 47.74
CA ARG A 296 13.51 -12.56 49.12
C ARG A 296 12.11 -12.50 49.71
N TYR A 297 11.67 -13.63 50.27
CA TYR A 297 10.41 -13.78 50.98
C TYR A 297 10.54 -14.73 52.17
N SER A 298 9.70 -14.48 53.17
CA SER A 298 9.43 -15.33 54.32
C SER A 298 8.07 -16.02 54.17
N VAL A 299 7.80 -17.04 54.99
CA VAL A 299 6.48 -17.69 55.02
C VAL A 299 5.40 -16.67 55.43
N ASP A 300 5.72 -15.77 56.37
CA ASP A 300 4.81 -14.74 56.87
C ASP A 300 4.37 -13.76 55.76
N ASP A 301 5.22 -13.47 54.77
CA ASP A 301 4.86 -12.62 53.63
C ASP A 301 3.68 -13.22 52.84
N PHE A 302 3.67 -14.54 52.63
CA PHE A 302 2.59 -15.27 51.95
C PHE A 302 1.33 -15.41 52.80
N GLN A 303 1.46 -15.43 54.12
CA GLN A 303 0.30 -15.49 55.03
C GLN A 303 -0.37 -14.13 55.19
N SER A 304 0.41 -13.05 55.20
CA SER A 304 -0.05 -11.68 55.42
C SER A 304 -0.64 -11.00 54.17
N HIS A 305 -0.34 -11.51 52.97
CA HIS A 305 -0.79 -10.90 51.72
C HIS A 305 -1.51 -11.87 50.80
N ILE A 306 -2.81 -11.66 50.63
CA ILE A 306 -3.68 -12.49 49.78
C ILE A 306 -3.69 -11.93 48.35
N ASN A 307 -3.55 -12.80 47.35
CA ASN A 307 -3.58 -12.46 45.91
C ASN A 307 -2.49 -11.45 45.46
N TRP A 308 -1.35 -11.46 46.13
CA TRP A 308 -0.17 -10.66 45.78
C TRP A 308 0.53 -11.26 44.53
N SER A 309 1.02 -10.42 43.61
CA SER A 309 1.91 -10.83 42.49
C SER A 309 3.42 -10.80 42.82
N TRP A 310 3.97 -11.89 43.37
CA TRP A 310 5.31 -11.92 43.98
C TRP A 310 6.42 -12.33 43.01
N TYR A 311 6.04 -13.04 41.96
CA TYR A 311 6.94 -13.76 41.07
C TYR A 311 7.95 -12.90 40.30
N TYR A 312 7.63 -11.64 40.00
CA TYR A 312 8.57 -10.70 39.38
C TYR A 312 9.15 -9.68 40.37
N SER A 313 8.79 -9.78 41.64
CA SER A 313 9.16 -8.86 42.71
C SER A 313 10.16 -9.54 43.64
N ASN A 314 11.16 -8.81 44.14
CA ASN A 314 12.19 -9.33 45.05
C ASN A 314 12.93 -10.58 44.55
N MET A 315 12.95 -10.81 43.23
CA MET A 315 13.77 -11.84 42.60
C MET A 315 15.26 -11.50 42.75
N VAL A 316 16.09 -12.52 42.96
CA VAL A 316 17.52 -12.40 43.21
C VAL A 316 18.24 -13.23 42.17
N ASN A 317 19.29 -12.67 41.57
CA ASN A 317 20.11 -13.42 40.62
C ASN A 317 20.69 -14.69 41.28
N PRO A 318 20.30 -15.89 40.84
CA PRO A 318 20.74 -17.14 41.46
C PRO A 318 22.26 -17.31 41.45
N THR A 319 22.95 -16.84 40.41
CA THR A 319 24.42 -16.96 40.32
C THR A 319 25.15 -16.16 41.40
N LYS A 320 24.50 -15.16 42.02
CA LYS A 320 25.07 -14.43 43.18
C LYS A 320 25.02 -15.25 44.47
N LYS A 321 24.25 -16.33 44.51
CA LYS A 321 24.09 -17.21 45.68
C LYS A 321 24.78 -18.54 45.52
N LEU A 322 24.81 -19.05 44.30
CA LEU A 322 25.46 -20.32 44.00
C LEU A 322 26.98 -20.22 44.10
N LYS A 323 27.61 -21.27 44.61
CA LYS A 323 29.06 -21.42 44.70
C LYS A 323 29.72 -21.35 43.32
N SER A 324 30.90 -20.74 43.24
CA SER A 324 31.68 -20.72 42.00
C SER A 324 32.00 -22.14 41.52
N LYS A 325 31.68 -22.43 40.26
CA LYS A 325 32.20 -23.57 39.50
C LYS A 325 32.09 -23.29 38.01
N THR A 326 32.83 -24.06 37.22
CA THR A 326 32.66 -24.07 35.77
C THR A 326 31.32 -24.71 35.39
N VAL A 327 30.52 -23.99 34.62
CA VAL A 327 29.19 -24.40 34.14
C VAL A 327 29.13 -24.17 32.63
N TYR A 328 28.47 -25.07 31.90
CA TYR A 328 28.25 -24.88 30.47
C TYR A 328 26.99 -24.03 30.24
N TRP A 329 27.14 -22.95 29.48
CA TRP A 329 26.07 -22.06 29.06
C TRP A 329 25.67 -22.39 27.61
N GLY A 330 24.56 -23.12 27.49
CA GLY A 330 23.95 -23.52 26.22
C GLY A 330 22.74 -22.68 25.86
N THR A 331 22.72 -21.39 26.21
CA THR A 331 21.54 -20.52 26.06
C THR A 331 21.27 -20.11 24.62
N GLY A 332 22.31 -20.08 23.76
CA GLY A 332 22.18 -19.56 22.39
C GLY A 332 21.91 -18.05 22.30
N CYS A 333 21.89 -17.34 23.43
CA CYS A 333 21.65 -15.90 23.49
C CYS A 333 22.97 -15.12 23.42
N TYR A 334 23.07 -14.15 22.51
CA TYR A 334 24.28 -13.34 22.32
C TYR A 334 24.67 -12.49 23.55
N LEU A 335 23.69 -12.12 24.39
CA LEU A 335 23.92 -11.30 25.58
C LEU A 335 24.19 -12.13 26.85
N ASP A 336 24.07 -13.46 26.77
CA ASP A 336 24.37 -14.36 27.86
C ASP A 336 25.79 -14.91 27.71
N PRO A 337 26.41 -15.40 28.80
CA PRO A 337 27.64 -16.18 28.71
C PRO A 337 27.43 -17.41 27.80
N SER A 338 28.50 -17.90 27.17
CA SER A 338 28.43 -18.99 26.19
C SER A 338 29.55 -19.99 26.40
N GLY A 339 29.26 -21.29 26.33
CA GLY A 339 30.26 -22.33 26.54
C GLY A 339 30.60 -22.51 28.02
N ASN A 340 31.79 -23.02 28.33
CA ASN A 340 32.20 -23.27 29.72
C ASN A 340 32.67 -21.98 30.38
N GLU A 341 31.93 -21.53 31.40
CA GLU A 341 32.20 -20.27 32.10
C GLU A 341 32.23 -20.50 33.62
N GLU A 342 33.14 -19.80 34.29
CA GLU A 342 33.21 -19.80 35.75
C GLU A 342 32.02 -19.00 36.30
N THR A 343 31.08 -19.71 36.94
CA THR A 343 29.78 -19.17 37.32
C THR A 343 29.53 -19.38 38.80
N GLY A 344 29.05 -18.35 39.49
CA GLY A 344 28.75 -18.40 40.92
C GLY A 344 29.60 -17.42 41.72
N GLN A 345 28.99 -16.75 42.69
CA GLN A 345 29.65 -15.77 43.57
C GLN A 345 29.28 -15.93 45.05
N GLY A 346 28.49 -16.97 45.38
CA GLY A 346 28.02 -17.21 46.73
C GLY A 346 28.54 -18.52 47.33
N ASP A 347 27.80 -19.05 48.30
CA ASP A 347 28.18 -20.19 49.13
C ASP A 347 27.15 -21.35 49.07
N TRP A 348 26.05 -21.18 48.34
CA TRP A 348 25.02 -22.21 48.19
C TRP A 348 25.43 -23.29 47.20
N ASP A 349 25.01 -24.52 47.47
CA ASP A 349 25.27 -25.62 46.55
C ASP A 349 24.44 -25.47 45.27
N TRP A 350 24.95 -26.02 44.16
CA TRP A 350 24.17 -26.09 42.94
C TRP A 350 23.03 -27.10 43.12
N PRO A 351 21.82 -26.79 42.61
CA PRO A 351 20.67 -27.68 42.76
C PRO A 351 20.82 -28.98 41.96
N MET A 352 21.76 -29.03 41.01
CA MET A 352 22.08 -30.18 40.18
C MET A 352 23.60 -30.38 40.10
N SER A 353 24.04 -31.65 39.97
CA SER A 353 25.45 -32.02 40.00
C SER A 353 26.22 -31.59 38.73
N SER A 354 25.61 -31.78 37.56
CA SER A 354 26.16 -31.43 36.23
C SER A 354 25.28 -30.42 35.49
N PRO A 355 25.21 -29.16 35.95
CA PRO A 355 24.31 -28.18 35.37
C PRO A 355 24.82 -27.69 34.01
N THR A 356 23.89 -27.60 33.07
CA THR A 356 23.98 -26.80 31.84
C THR A 356 22.88 -25.76 31.89
N ILE A 357 23.23 -24.49 31.76
CA ILE A 357 22.26 -23.39 31.76
C ILE A 357 21.71 -23.25 30.34
N THR A 358 20.39 -23.38 30.20
CA THR A 358 19.66 -23.23 28.93
C THR A 358 18.94 -21.89 28.83
N GLN A 359 18.66 -21.23 29.96
CA GLN A 359 18.13 -19.87 29.97
C GLN A 359 18.65 -19.10 31.19
N ASN A 360 19.13 -17.87 30.95
CA ASN A 360 19.68 -17.00 32.00
C ASN A 360 18.58 -16.29 32.81
N TYR A 361 18.96 -15.80 33.99
CA TYR A 361 18.20 -14.89 34.82
C TYR A 361 18.29 -13.45 34.30
N GLY A 362 17.19 -12.69 34.43
CA GLY A 362 17.12 -11.26 34.19
C GLY A 362 16.62 -10.88 32.80
N SER A 363 16.73 -9.60 32.47
CA SER A 363 16.20 -9.03 31.22
C SER A 363 17.07 -9.30 29.99
N ASN A 364 18.29 -9.81 30.17
CA ASN A 364 19.27 -9.99 29.10
C ASN A 364 19.08 -11.29 28.31
N THR A 365 18.20 -12.20 28.77
CA THR A 365 17.91 -13.42 28.01
C THR A 365 17.16 -13.10 26.72
N CYS A 366 17.57 -13.74 25.63
CA CYS A 366 16.97 -13.59 24.31
C CYS A 366 15.56 -14.20 24.18
N TYR A 367 15.04 -14.80 25.25
CA TYR A 367 13.70 -15.38 25.31
C TYR A 367 12.69 -14.51 26.07
N ASN A 368 13.10 -13.36 26.60
CA ASN A 368 12.24 -12.45 27.39
C ASN A 368 10.99 -11.98 26.62
N TRP A 369 11.05 -11.90 25.29
CA TRP A 369 9.94 -11.54 24.41
C TRP A 369 8.77 -12.51 24.56
N MET A 370 9.02 -13.79 24.86
CA MET A 370 7.98 -14.80 25.12
C MET A 370 7.17 -14.48 26.38
N TYR A 371 7.79 -13.75 27.32
CA TYR A 371 7.20 -13.37 28.61
C TYR A 371 6.71 -11.91 28.61
N GLY A 372 6.45 -11.32 27.43
CA GLY A 372 6.05 -9.92 27.30
C GLY A 372 7.16 -8.96 27.72
N TYR A 373 8.41 -9.29 27.38
CA TYR A 373 9.64 -8.55 27.72
C TYR A 373 9.93 -8.42 29.23
N LYS A 374 9.27 -9.25 30.05
CA LYS A 374 9.60 -9.36 31.47
C LYS A 374 10.92 -10.09 31.66
N PRO A 375 11.70 -9.76 32.70
CA PRO A 375 12.90 -10.51 33.03
C PRO A 375 12.55 -11.95 33.36
N HIS A 376 13.42 -12.89 32.99
CA HIS A 376 13.30 -14.27 33.44
C HIS A 376 13.71 -14.35 34.92
N PRO A 377 12.84 -14.78 35.85
CA PRO A 377 13.10 -14.65 37.29
C PRO A 377 13.94 -15.81 37.86
N ALA A 378 14.44 -16.71 37.00
CA ALA A 378 15.13 -17.94 37.37
C ALA A 378 16.28 -18.28 36.42
N LEU A 379 16.98 -19.37 36.72
CA LEU A 379 17.82 -20.08 35.76
C LEU A 379 17.10 -21.35 35.30
N ASP A 380 17.08 -21.59 33.98
CA ASP A 380 16.65 -22.89 33.47
C ASP A 380 17.90 -23.76 33.29
N ILE A 381 17.88 -24.91 33.96
CA ILE A 381 19.03 -25.78 34.12
C ILE A 381 18.65 -27.19 33.65
N VAL A 382 19.47 -27.76 32.79
CA VAL A 382 19.42 -29.19 32.45
C VAL A 382 20.64 -29.90 33.04
N ALA A 383 20.52 -31.19 33.34
CA ALA A 383 21.68 -31.99 33.72
C ALA A 383 21.81 -33.25 32.85
N SER A 384 23.05 -33.58 32.53
CA SER A 384 23.42 -34.86 31.92
C SER A 384 23.74 -35.88 33.01
N GLY A 385 23.13 -37.07 32.93
CA GLY A 385 23.33 -38.14 33.90
C GLY A 385 22.43 -38.04 35.14
N ASP A 386 22.98 -37.59 36.28
CA ASP A 386 22.21 -37.45 37.53
C ASP A 386 21.24 -36.26 37.43
N ILE A 387 19.96 -36.60 37.30
CA ILE A 387 18.85 -35.66 37.20
C ILE A 387 18.21 -35.36 38.57
N SER A 388 18.84 -35.77 39.67
CA SER A 388 18.38 -35.41 41.02
C SER A 388 18.49 -33.91 41.26
N VAL A 389 17.42 -33.32 41.80
CA VAL A 389 17.38 -31.92 42.22
C VAL A 389 17.50 -31.88 43.73
N ARG A 390 18.41 -31.04 44.23
CA ARG A 390 18.79 -30.97 45.64
C ARG A 390 18.55 -29.59 46.22
N SER A 391 18.25 -29.53 47.52
CA SER A 391 18.14 -28.26 48.23
C SER A 391 19.50 -27.57 48.28
N VAL A 392 19.58 -26.32 47.82
CA VAL A 392 20.83 -25.54 47.74
C VAL A 392 21.37 -25.11 49.11
N ALA A 393 20.51 -25.11 50.13
CA ALA A 393 20.81 -24.79 51.52
C ALA A 393 19.78 -25.45 52.47
N ASP A 394 20.06 -25.44 53.77
CA ASP A 394 19.10 -25.87 54.79
C ASP A 394 17.83 -25.01 54.75
N GLY A 395 16.67 -25.60 54.95
CA GLY A 395 15.42 -24.86 54.93
C GLY A 395 14.18 -25.69 55.24
N ASN A 396 13.02 -25.06 55.08
CA ASN A 396 11.71 -25.71 55.17
C ASN A 396 11.10 -25.77 53.76
N ALA A 397 10.92 -26.99 53.26
CA ALA A 397 10.43 -27.30 51.93
C ALA A 397 8.91 -27.54 51.93
N TYR A 398 8.24 -26.94 50.95
CA TYR A 398 6.82 -27.09 50.67
C TYR A 398 6.66 -27.70 49.29
N PHE A 399 6.12 -28.91 49.23
CA PHE A 399 6.04 -29.71 48.02
C PHE A 399 4.68 -29.51 47.35
N CYS A 400 4.69 -29.10 46.08
CA CYS A 400 3.55 -29.19 45.20
C CYS A 400 3.73 -30.41 44.28
N ARG A 401 2.88 -31.41 44.43
CA ARG A 401 2.75 -32.51 43.48
C ARG A 401 1.36 -32.47 42.88
N ASN A 402 1.24 -31.89 41.69
CA ASN A 402 -0.04 -31.63 41.04
C ASN A 402 -1.06 -30.96 41.99
N CYS A 403 -0.60 -30.01 42.81
CA CYS A 403 -1.40 -29.45 43.90
C CYS A 403 -2.57 -28.58 43.40
N LEU A 404 -2.50 -28.10 42.15
CA LEU A 404 -3.55 -27.35 41.47
C LEU A 404 -4.43 -28.23 40.55
N GLY A 405 -4.11 -29.51 40.38
CA GLY A 405 -4.78 -30.38 39.41
C GLY A 405 -4.40 -30.13 37.94
N ASP A 406 -3.36 -29.32 37.69
CA ASP A 406 -2.90 -28.84 36.39
C ASP A 406 -1.63 -29.56 35.87
N GLY A 407 -1.19 -30.61 36.56
CA GLY A 407 -0.03 -31.42 36.25
C GLY A 407 1.31 -30.84 36.69
N GLY A 408 1.35 -29.65 37.30
CA GLY A 408 2.59 -29.00 37.75
C GLY A 408 3.16 -29.61 39.02
N ASN A 409 4.48 -29.83 39.05
CA ASN A 409 5.18 -30.19 40.29
C ASN A 409 6.36 -29.27 40.56
N GLY A 410 6.58 -28.99 41.84
CA GLY A 410 7.73 -28.25 42.29
C GLY A 410 7.84 -28.17 43.79
N VAL A 411 8.90 -27.52 44.25
CA VAL A 411 9.18 -27.32 45.66
C VAL A 411 9.52 -25.85 45.91
N PHE A 412 8.98 -25.31 46.99
CA PHE A 412 9.36 -24.00 47.53
C PHE A 412 10.15 -24.25 48.81
N VAL A 413 11.38 -23.76 48.91
CA VAL A 413 12.20 -23.93 50.13
C VAL A 413 12.49 -22.57 50.73
N PHE A 414 12.05 -22.38 51.98
CA PHE A 414 12.36 -21.19 52.76
C PHE A 414 13.62 -21.41 53.58
N HIS A 415 14.58 -20.51 53.40
CA HIS A 415 15.88 -20.51 54.05
C HIS A 415 15.97 -19.41 55.10
N LYS A 416 17.11 -19.34 55.79
CA LYS A 416 17.44 -18.22 56.67
C LYS A 416 17.51 -16.89 55.89
N ASP A 417 17.45 -15.78 56.62
CA ASP A 417 17.55 -14.41 56.10
C ASP A 417 16.49 -14.05 55.04
N ASN A 418 15.31 -14.64 55.17
CA ASN A 418 14.15 -14.42 54.30
C ASN A 418 14.45 -14.70 52.83
N TYR A 419 15.22 -15.74 52.56
CA TYR A 419 15.37 -16.24 51.19
C TYR A 419 14.42 -17.40 50.93
N MET A 420 13.87 -17.41 49.71
CA MET A 420 13.09 -18.52 49.19
C MET A 420 13.71 -19.01 47.89
N THR A 421 13.80 -20.32 47.71
CA THR A 421 14.14 -20.93 46.43
C THR A 421 12.94 -21.66 45.85
N VAL A 422 12.81 -21.60 44.52
CA VAL A 422 11.75 -22.24 43.75
C VAL A 422 12.39 -23.26 42.82
N TYR A 423 11.91 -24.49 42.86
CA TYR A 423 12.32 -25.58 42.00
C TYR A 423 11.09 -26.07 41.24
N TRP A 424 11.00 -25.78 39.95
CA TRP A 424 9.81 -26.07 39.15
C TRP A 424 10.09 -27.04 37.99
N HIS A 425 9.01 -27.59 37.43
CA HIS A 425 8.98 -28.67 36.42
C HIS A 425 9.51 -30.03 36.91
N LEU A 426 9.42 -30.30 38.22
CA LEU A 426 9.92 -31.54 38.80
C LEU A 426 9.06 -32.77 38.47
N ARG A 427 9.56 -33.97 38.69
CA ARG A 427 8.80 -35.23 38.62
C ARG A 427 8.89 -36.04 39.91
#